data_AF-A0A3D1ZHK3-F1
#
_entry.id   AF-A0A3D1ZHK3-F1
#
_cell.length_a   1.000
_cell.length_b   1.000
_cell.length_c   1.000
_cell.angle_alpha   90.00
_cell.angle_beta   90.00
_cell.angle_gamma   90.00
#
_symmetry.space_group_name_H-M   'P 1'
#
loop_
_entity.id
_entity.type
_entity.pdbx_description
1 polymer ?
#
loop_
_entity_poly.entity_id
_entity_poly.type
_entity_poly.pdbx_seq_one_letter_code
_entity_poly.pdbx_strand_id
1 'polypeptide(L)'
;AIRMGMTVGELIREEQDLFGMSVVMATWIDAMAGAGQILTSQIVYDLLSSAGQFKFDSVGEHTLKGFAEAQKLYEINWRQE
;
A
#
# COMPACT_ATOMS: atom_id res chain seq x y z
N ALA A 1 -14.51 4.59 11.15
CA ALA A 1 -14.19 3.49 10.22
C ALA A 1 -12.68 3.37 10.12
N ILE A 2 -12.16 2.15 9.94
CA ILE A 2 -10.72 1.88 9.82
C ILE A 2 -10.29 2.04 8.35
N ARG A 3 -9.08 2.52 8.10
CA ARG A 3 -8.43 2.53 6.79
C ARG A 3 -7.06 1.87 6.91
N MET A 4 -6.47 1.48 5.78
CA MET A 4 -5.17 0.83 5.76
C MET A 4 -4.40 1.16 4.48
N GLY A 5 -3.10 1.43 4.64
CA GLY A 5 -2.12 1.42 3.57
C GLY A 5 -1.11 0.29 3.72
N MET A 6 -0.78 -0.37 2.62
CA MET A 6 0.14 -1.51 2.61
C MET A 6 1.21 -1.39 1.53
N THR A 7 2.42 -1.82 1.88
CA THR A 7 3.51 -2.04 0.93
C THR A 7 4.43 -3.13 1.47
N VAL A 8 5.36 -3.57 0.64
CA VAL A 8 6.46 -4.43 1.05
C VAL A 8 7.77 -3.85 0.52
N GLY A 9 8.83 -3.98 1.30
CA GLY A 9 10.15 -3.55 0.89
C GLY A 9 11.16 -3.70 2.02
N GLU A 10 12.41 -3.33 1.73
CA GLU A 10 13.47 -3.32 2.72
C GLU A 10 13.16 -2.32 3.83
N LEU A 11 13.48 -2.72 5.07
CA LEU A 11 13.40 -1.90 6.26
C LEU A 11 14.48 -2.32 7.23
N ILE A 12 14.80 -1.40 8.14
CA ILE A 12 15.70 -1.63 9.26
C ILE A 12 14.84 -1.67 10.52
N ARG A 13 15.06 -2.67 11.36
CA ARG A 13 14.43 -2.76 12.67
C ARG A 13 15.45 -2.38 13.74
N GLU A 14 15.13 -1.40 14.55
CA GLU A 14 15.90 -1.04 15.74
C GLU A 14 14.99 -1.14 16.95
N GLU A 15 15.39 -1.97 17.93
CA GLU A 15 14.57 -2.30 19.10
C GLU A 15 13.13 -2.72 18.75
N GLN A 16 12.15 -1.87 19.05
CA GLN A 16 10.73 -2.09 18.82
C GLN A 16 10.16 -1.24 17.67
N ASP A 17 11.00 -0.57 16.89
CA ASP A 17 10.58 0.34 15.81
C ASP A 17 11.10 -0.10 14.43
N LEU A 18 10.43 0.37 13.38
CA LEU A 18 10.73 0.07 11.97
C LEU A 18 11.05 1.36 11.22
N PHE A 19 12.19 1.35 10.51
CA PHE A 19 12.67 2.48 9.73
C PHE A 19 12.89 2.07 8.28
N GLY A 20 12.72 3.01 7.36
CA GLY A 20 13.02 2.81 5.94
C GLY A 20 11.94 3.36 5.02
N MET A 21 12.26 3.38 3.73
CA MET A 21 11.36 3.96 2.71
C MET A 21 10.05 3.18 2.57
N SER A 22 10.04 1.87 2.83
CA SER A 22 8.82 1.06 2.85
C SER A 22 7.83 1.52 3.94
N VAL A 23 8.33 1.89 5.12
CA VAL A 23 7.51 2.43 6.22
C VAL A 23 6.91 3.80 5.85
N VAL A 24 7.73 4.67 5.24
CA VAL A 24 7.28 5.98 4.73
C VAL A 24 6.21 5.81 3.65
N MET A 25 6.42 4.87 2.72
CA MET A 25 5.45 4.54 1.68
C MET A 25 4.13 4.04 2.26
N ALA A 26 4.15 3.09 3.20
CA ALA A 26 2.94 2.59 3.86
C ALA A 26 2.13 3.73 4.49
N THR A 27 2.82 4.67 5.15
CA THR A 27 2.20 5.85 5.79
C THR A 27 1.48 6.73 4.78
N TRP A 28 2.10 7.01 3.63
CA TRP A 28 1.46 7.85 2.60
C TRP A 28 0.35 7.12 1.86
N ILE A 29 0.47 5.81 1.63
CA ILE A 29 -0.61 5.00 1.08
C ILE A 29 -1.82 5.00 2.04
N ASP A 30 -1.60 4.87 3.35
CA ASP A 30 -2.67 4.95 4.35
C ASP A 30 -3.34 6.33 4.36
N ALA A 31 -2.56 7.39 4.27
CA ALA A 31 -3.07 8.75 4.24
C ALA A 31 -3.98 9.03 3.02
N MET A 32 -3.75 8.31 1.90
CA MET A 32 -4.60 8.38 0.70
C MET A 32 -5.86 7.52 0.80
N ALA A 33 -5.90 6.55 1.72
CA ALA A 33 -7.02 5.63 1.84
C ALA A 33 -8.26 6.28 2.47
N GLY A 34 -9.40 6.07 1.83
CA GLY A 34 -10.72 6.44 2.35
C GLY A 34 -11.18 5.56 3.51
N ALA A 35 -12.32 5.93 4.11
CA ALA A 35 -12.93 5.18 5.20
C ALA A 35 -13.34 3.76 4.76
N GLY A 36 -12.75 2.73 5.36
CA GLY A 36 -13.02 1.33 5.01
C GLY A 36 -12.31 0.86 3.74
N GLN A 37 -11.38 1.66 3.20
CA GLN A 37 -10.58 1.35 2.03
C GLN A 37 -9.22 0.76 2.45
N ILE A 38 -8.73 -0.18 1.66
CA ILE A 38 -7.38 -0.73 1.78
C ILE A 38 -6.65 -0.40 0.49
N LEU A 39 -5.64 0.47 0.56
CA LEU A 39 -4.78 0.77 -0.58
C LEU A 39 -3.44 0.06 -0.45
N THR A 40 -2.86 -0.31 -1.57
CA THR A 40 -1.58 -1.00 -1.63
C THR A 40 -0.71 -0.53 -2.80
N SER A 41 0.59 -0.70 -2.65
CA SER A 41 1.60 -0.42 -3.67
C SER A 41 1.58 -1.40 -4.85
N GLN A 42 2.21 -1.00 -5.96
CA GLN A 42 2.47 -1.86 -7.13
C GLN A 42 3.15 -3.19 -6.77
N ILE A 43 4.18 -3.20 -5.91
CA ILE A 43 4.92 -4.42 -5.58
C ILE A 43 4.05 -5.48 -4.91
N VAL A 44 3.12 -5.08 -4.03
CA VAL A 44 2.18 -6.00 -3.40
C VAL A 44 1.20 -6.55 -4.43
N TYR A 45 0.71 -5.70 -5.34
CA TYR A 45 -0.13 -6.14 -6.45
C TYR A 45 0.60 -7.17 -7.32
N ASP A 46 1.85 -6.93 -7.70
CA ASP A 46 2.62 -7.84 -8.56
C ASP A 46 2.86 -9.19 -7.90
N LEU A 47 3.10 -9.21 -6.58
CA LEU A 47 3.32 -10.43 -5.82
C LEU A 47 2.04 -11.26 -5.65
N LEU A 48 0.87 -10.63 -5.52
CA LEU A 48 -0.36 -11.31 -5.08
C LEU A 48 -1.46 -11.43 -6.14
N SER A 49 -1.44 -10.60 -7.18
CA SER A 49 -2.50 -10.57 -8.21
C SER A 49 -2.66 -11.91 -8.94
N SER A 50 -1.56 -12.65 -9.15
CA SER A 50 -1.58 -13.97 -9.81
C SER A 50 -2.10 -15.10 -8.91
N ALA A 51 -2.11 -14.92 -7.58
CA ALA A 51 -2.55 -15.94 -6.64
C ALA A 51 -4.09 -16.11 -6.59
N GLY A 52 -4.85 -15.16 -7.14
CA GLY A 52 -6.31 -15.23 -7.27
C GLY A 52 -7.10 -15.14 -5.95
N GLN A 53 -6.42 -14.97 -4.81
CA GLN A 53 -7.06 -14.87 -3.48
C GLN A 53 -7.68 -13.48 -3.23
N PHE A 54 -7.19 -12.45 -3.91
CA PHE A 54 -7.62 -11.07 -3.74
C PHE A 54 -7.95 -10.45 -5.10
N LYS A 55 -8.97 -9.59 -5.12
CA LYS A 55 -9.27 -8.73 -6.27
C LYS A 55 -8.68 -7.36 -6.03
N PHE A 56 -8.06 -6.81 -7.06
CA PHE A 56 -7.42 -5.51 -7.02
C PHE A 56 -7.99 -4.59 -8.09
N ASP A 57 -8.30 -3.35 -7.72
CA ASP A 57 -8.67 -2.30 -8.65
C ASP A 57 -7.57 -1.23 -8.70
N SER A 58 -7.15 -0.83 -9.90
CA SER A 58 -6.15 0.24 -10.05
C SER A 58 -6.77 1.58 -9.68
N VAL A 59 -6.15 2.29 -8.73
CA VAL A 59 -6.57 3.65 -8.35
C VAL A 59 -5.70 4.74 -9.00
N GLY A 60 -4.83 4.36 -9.93
CA GLY A 60 -4.00 5.27 -10.72
C GLY A 60 -2.64 5.58 -10.08
N GLU A 61 -1.97 6.58 -10.63
CA GLU A 61 -0.66 7.07 -10.17
C GLU A 61 -0.82 8.25 -9.21
N HIS A 62 -0.06 8.24 -8.12
CA HIS A 62 -0.13 9.22 -7.05
C HIS A 62 1.27 9.70 -6.65
N THR A 63 1.46 11.02 -6.57
CA THR A 63 2.70 11.58 -6.01
C THR A 63 2.67 11.46 -4.49
N LEU A 64 3.57 10.65 -3.94
CA LEU A 64 3.72 10.49 -2.49
C LEU A 64 4.91 11.30 -1.99
N LYS A 65 4.76 11.94 -0.83
CA LYS A 65 5.86 12.73 -0.25
C LYS A 65 7.07 11.84 0.02
N GLY A 66 8.25 12.29 -0.40
CA GLY A 66 9.51 11.55 -0.25
C GLY A 66 9.84 10.62 -1.42
N PHE A 67 8.99 10.57 -2.45
CA PHE A 67 9.23 9.82 -3.68
C PHE A 67 9.31 10.79 -4.86
N ALA A 68 10.33 10.62 -5.71
CA ALA A 68 10.52 11.46 -6.89
C ALA A 68 9.52 11.10 -8.01
N GLU A 69 9.21 9.81 -8.15
CA GLU A 69 8.32 9.28 -9.17
C GLU A 69 6.91 9.06 -8.61
N ALA A 70 5.90 9.20 -9.47
CA ALA A 70 4.53 8.87 -9.11
C ALA A 70 4.42 7.36 -8.85
N GLN A 71 3.65 7.00 -7.82
CA GLN A 71 3.49 5.63 -7.38
C GLN A 71 2.13 5.12 -7.84
N LYS A 72 2.12 3.98 -8.53
CA LYS A 72 0.86 3.32 -8.89
C LYS A 72 0.30 2.58 -7.68
N LEU A 73 -0.96 2.86 -7.36
CA LEU A 73 -1.65 2.29 -6.22
C LEU A 73 -2.84 1.44 -6.67
N TYR A 74 -3.21 0.50 -5.80
CA TYR A 74 -4.30 -0.45 -6.02
C TYR A 74 -5.17 -0.53 -4.77
N GLU A 75 -6.47 -0.64 -4.95
CA GLU A 75 -7.41 -0.99 -3.88
C GLU A 75 -7.54 -2.50 -3.77
N ILE A 76 -7.53 -3.03 -2.54
CA ILE A 76 -7.84 -4.43 -2.25
C ILE A 76 -9.31 -4.55 -1.89
N ASN A 77 -10.06 -5.28 -2.72
CA ASN A 77 -11.46 -5.61 -2.45
C ASN A 77 -11.54 -6.71 -1.39
N TRP A 78 -11.68 -6.30 -0.13
CA TRP A 78 -11.73 -7.18 1.04
C TRP A 78 -13.16 -7.52 1.48
N ARG A 79 -14.15 -6.76 1.02
CA ARG A 79 -15.55 -7.04 1.33
C ARG A 79 -16.02 -8.18 0.44
N GLN A 80 -16.48 -9.25 1.08
CA GLN A 80 -17.26 -10.29 0.41
C GLN A 80 -18.69 -9.74 0.32
N GLU A 81 -19.14 -9.45 -0.89
CA GLU A 81 -20.58 -9.48 -1.18
C GLU A 81 -20.98 -10.91 -1.55
#